data_AF-A0A2W6N7M8-F1
#
_entry.id   AF-A0A2W6N7M8-F1
#
_cell.length_a   1.000
_cell.length_b   1.000
_cell.length_c   1.000
_cell.angle_alpha   90.00
_cell.angle_beta   90.00
_cell.angle_gamma   90.00
#
_symmetry.space_group_name_H-M   'P 1'
#
loop_
_entity.id
_entity.type
_entity.pdbx_description
1 polymer ?
#
loop_
_entity_poly.entity_id
_entity_poly.type
_entity_poly.pdbx_seq_one_letter_code
_entity_poly.pdbx_strand_id
1 'polypeptide(L)'
;MKIRIKYIAFNLIILLLMEISVALIPGGLIEAADDIKFDRSGSIKFTTTSTKASTSIRYKTVGFTVARNARCTSTNCAPQQGGPYGVIRITQVDEKDNGDGTVTTLFEVPVDKVNDALENAGLETISNGGQIWFSSIFHVLHGSREDLTDHVSLQSIKNAESWADPSRFRQYYDIPITMNAYYPVTKIYRTSEGVEMFTAKIENNASPDRNWPVGQRVDEVSLDKTYSFQGNSYKLVKSYVQSKRKLNEQNFVQTGDPDLNETLWKRNFTNYL
;
A
#
# COMPACT_ATOMS: atom_id res chain seq x y z
N MET A 1 37.61 -41.46 51.42
CA MET A 1 37.82 -40.36 50.45
C MET A 1 37.31 -40.64 49.02
N LYS A 2 36.99 -41.89 48.62
CA LYS A 2 36.49 -42.21 47.26
C LYS A 2 34.99 -41.95 47.03
N ILE A 3 34.18 -41.83 48.09
CA ILE A 3 32.71 -41.67 47.99
C ILE A 3 32.31 -40.22 47.66
N ARG A 4 33.04 -39.21 48.17
CA ARG A 4 32.71 -37.79 47.95
C ARG A 4 32.94 -37.30 46.51
N ILE A 5 33.88 -37.90 45.77
CA ILE A 5 34.18 -37.52 44.38
C ILE A 5 33.05 -37.93 43.42
N LYS A 6 32.36 -39.06 43.68
CA LYS A 6 31.23 -39.51 42.85
C LYS A 6 30.03 -38.56 42.92
N TYR A 7 29.73 -38.02 44.09
CA TYR A 7 28.62 -37.08 44.26
C TYR A 7 28.89 -35.71 43.62
N ILE A 8 30.14 -35.23 43.62
CA ILE A 8 30.51 -33.96 42.99
C ILE A 8 30.45 -34.09 41.46
N ALA A 9 30.95 -35.19 40.89
CA ALA A 9 30.89 -35.44 39.45
C ALA A 9 29.44 -35.58 38.93
N PHE A 10 28.56 -36.21 39.71
CA PHE A 10 27.15 -36.38 39.34
C PHE A 10 26.36 -35.05 39.36
N ASN A 11 26.60 -34.17 40.34
CA ASN A 11 25.96 -32.86 40.40
C ASN A 11 26.45 -31.90 39.29
N LEU A 12 27.73 -31.98 38.90
CA LEU A 12 28.26 -31.20 37.79
C LEU A 12 27.68 -31.60 36.43
N ILE A 13 27.40 -32.89 36.22
CA ILE A 13 26.74 -33.39 34.99
C ILE A 13 25.27 -32.93 34.92
N ILE A 14 24.55 -32.91 36.06
CA ILE A 14 23.17 -32.42 36.11
C ILE A 14 23.09 -30.91 35.84
N LEU A 15 24.03 -30.13 36.39
CA LEU A 15 24.13 -28.69 36.11
C LEU A 15 24.45 -28.42 34.62
N LEU A 16 25.36 -29.19 34.01
CA LEU A 16 25.66 -29.08 32.58
C LEU A 16 24.46 -29.45 31.70
N LEU A 17 23.70 -30.48 32.08
CA LEU A 17 22.49 -30.91 31.36
C LEU A 17 21.34 -29.89 31.51
N MET A 18 21.24 -29.21 32.66
CA MET A 18 20.29 -28.12 32.85
C MET A 18 20.63 -26.90 31.98
N GLU A 19 21.90 -26.55 31.82
CA GLU A 19 22.29 -25.44 30.94
C GLU A 19 22.10 -25.78 29.44
N ILE A 20 22.27 -27.05 29.04
CA ILE A 20 21.99 -27.50 27.67
C ILE A 20 20.48 -27.51 27.37
N SER A 21 19.62 -27.72 28.37
CA SER A 21 18.17 -27.73 28.16
C SER A 21 17.52 -26.36 27.92
N VAL A 22 18.20 -25.26 28.22
CA VAL A 22 17.73 -23.89 27.88
C VAL A 22 18.06 -23.52 26.43
N ALA A 23 19.05 -24.17 25.81
CA ALA A 23 19.47 -23.91 24.42
C ALA A 23 18.60 -24.60 23.36
N LEU A 24 17.61 -25.41 23.77
CA LEU A 24 16.76 -26.23 22.90
C LEU A 24 15.28 -25.83 22.95
N ILE A 25 14.94 -24.62 23.38
CA ILE A 25 13.61 -24.08 23.07
C ILE A 25 13.59 -23.86 21.56
N PRO A 26 12.78 -24.60 20.79
CA PRO A 26 12.58 -24.29 19.40
C PRO A 26 11.89 -22.93 19.40
N GLY A 27 12.66 -21.88 19.11
CA GLY A 27 12.08 -20.60 18.73
C GLY A 27 11.29 -20.88 17.46
N GLY A 28 9.99 -21.12 17.59
CA GLY A 28 9.09 -21.21 16.47
C GLY A 28 9.32 -19.98 15.61
N LEU A 29 9.89 -20.20 14.43
CA LEU A 29 10.10 -19.15 13.43
C LEU A 29 8.71 -18.80 12.91
N ILE A 30 8.00 -17.95 13.65
CA ILE A 30 6.85 -17.24 13.11
C ILE A 30 7.46 -16.17 12.21
N GLU A 31 7.58 -16.52 10.93
CA GLU A 31 7.78 -15.52 9.88
C GLU A 31 6.61 -14.55 9.97
N ALA A 32 6.89 -13.28 10.23
CA ALA A 32 5.88 -12.25 10.15
C ALA A 32 5.49 -12.12 8.66
N ALA A 33 4.46 -12.87 8.26
CA ALA A 33 3.84 -12.72 6.97
C ALA A 33 3.09 -11.38 7.00
N ASP A 34 3.76 -10.35 6.52
CA ASP A 34 3.18 -9.05 6.28
C ASP A 34 2.11 -9.18 5.18
N ASP A 35 0.85 -9.28 5.58
CA ASP A 35 -0.30 -9.38 4.67
C ASP A 35 -0.73 -7.97 4.28
N ILE A 36 -0.25 -7.49 3.13
CA ILE A 36 -0.60 -6.19 2.57
C ILE A 36 -1.65 -6.41 1.47
N LYS A 37 -2.83 -5.78 1.63
CA LYS A 37 -3.93 -5.91 0.69
C LYS A 37 -4.54 -4.56 0.38
N PHE A 38 -4.87 -4.36 -0.90
CA PHE A 38 -5.78 -3.30 -1.30
C PHE A 38 -7.21 -3.71 -1.03
N ASP A 39 -7.98 -2.81 -0.44
CA ASP A 39 -9.42 -2.89 -0.53
C ASP A 39 -9.92 -2.34 -1.87
N ARG A 40 -11.17 -2.65 -2.22
CA ARG A 40 -11.75 -2.22 -3.51
C ARG A 40 -11.82 -0.70 -3.66
N SER A 41 -11.82 0.06 -2.57
CA SER A 41 -11.83 1.53 -2.62
C SER A 41 -10.45 2.13 -2.92
N GLY A 42 -9.39 1.32 -2.88
CA GLY A 42 -8.01 1.74 -3.12
C GLY A 42 -7.23 2.03 -1.84
N SER A 43 -7.80 1.84 -0.65
CA SER A 43 -7.05 1.92 0.60
C SER A 43 -6.19 0.66 0.76
N ILE A 44 -5.12 0.77 1.54
CA ILE A 44 -4.30 -0.39 1.90
C ILE A 44 -4.57 -0.76 3.35
N LYS A 45 -4.84 -2.04 3.56
CA LYS A 45 -4.85 -2.66 4.88
C LYS A 45 -3.62 -3.55 4.99
N PHE A 46 -2.96 -3.44 6.13
CA PHE A 46 -1.74 -4.15 6.41
C PHE A 46 -1.83 -4.76 7.80
N THR A 47 -1.52 -6.06 7.90
CA THR A 47 -1.36 -6.72 9.19
C THR A 47 0.01 -7.34 9.30
N THR A 48 0.64 -7.16 10.45
CA THR A 48 1.87 -7.86 10.83
C THR A 48 1.62 -8.66 12.10
N THR A 49 2.24 -9.83 12.22
CA THR A 49 2.21 -10.62 13.45
C THR A 49 3.63 -10.81 13.95
N SER A 50 3.89 -10.39 15.19
CA SER A 50 5.23 -10.44 15.79
C SER A 50 5.20 -11.14 17.13
N THR A 51 6.27 -11.87 17.45
CA THR A 51 6.47 -12.41 18.80
C THR A 51 6.75 -11.26 19.76
N LYS A 52 6.19 -11.33 20.97
CA LYS A 52 6.44 -10.35 22.03
C LYS A 52 7.94 -10.33 22.36
N ALA A 53 8.61 -9.26 21.92
CA ALA A 53 10.05 -9.14 22.06
C ALA A 53 10.45 -9.09 23.54
N SER A 54 11.44 -9.91 23.92
CA SER A 54 12.04 -9.96 25.26
C SER A 54 13.22 -9.00 25.43
N THR A 55 13.69 -8.37 24.35
CA THR A 55 14.84 -7.46 24.31
C THR A 55 14.43 -5.99 24.32
N SER A 56 15.32 -5.11 24.80
CA SER A 56 15.11 -3.65 24.75
C SER A 56 15.22 -3.10 23.33
N ILE A 57 15.98 -3.74 22.43
CA ILE A 57 16.17 -3.30 21.05
C ILE A 57 15.19 -4.04 20.14
N ARG A 58 14.40 -3.29 19.37
CA ARG A 58 13.34 -3.80 18.47
C ARG A 58 13.28 -2.96 17.19
N TYR A 59 12.54 -3.41 16.18
CA TYR A 59 12.23 -2.61 14.98
C TYR A 59 10.71 -2.45 14.83
N LYS A 60 10.31 -1.43 14.10
CA LYS A 60 8.91 -1.12 13.78
C LYS A 60 8.81 -0.71 12.32
N THR A 61 7.91 -1.36 11.56
CA THR A 61 7.56 -0.89 10.23
C THR A 61 6.74 0.39 10.36
N VAL A 62 7.20 1.47 9.73
CA VAL A 62 6.56 2.79 9.78
C VAL A 62 6.07 3.27 8.41
N GLY A 63 6.35 2.48 7.38
CA GLY A 63 5.88 2.76 6.05
C GLY A 63 6.43 1.79 5.01
N PHE A 64 6.12 2.08 3.76
CA PHE A 64 6.60 1.34 2.60
C PHE A 64 7.10 2.30 1.52
N THR A 65 8.21 1.95 0.89
CA THR A 65 8.55 2.45 -0.44
C THR A 65 7.80 1.61 -1.48
N VAL A 66 7.14 2.28 -2.42
CA VAL A 66 6.38 1.65 -3.50
C VAL A 66 7.06 1.87 -4.83
N ALA A 67 7.18 0.83 -5.64
CA ALA A 67 7.79 0.89 -6.97
C ALA A 67 7.07 0.00 -8.00
N ARG A 68 7.23 0.35 -9.28
CA ARG A 68 6.72 -0.42 -10.43
C ARG A 68 7.46 -1.72 -10.68
N ASN A 69 8.68 -1.90 -10.20
CA ASN A 69 9.46 -3.13 -10.40
C ASN A 69 10.17 -3.48 -9.09
N ALA A 70 10.48 -4.76 -8.91
CA ALA A 70 11.42 -5.22 -7.88
C ALA A 70 12.78 -4.51 -8.03
N ARG A 71 13.40 -4.14 -6.91
CA ARG A 71 14.66 -3.37 -6.85
C ARG A 71 15.78 -4.06 -6.08
N CYS A 72 15.51 -5.25 -5.54
CA CYS A 72 16.35 -5.90 -4.55
C CYS A 72 16.85 -7.25 -5.04
N THR A 73 18.15 -7.48 -4.87
CA THR A 73 18.77 -8.79 -4.99
C THR A 73 18.69 -9.53 -3.65
N SER A 74 19.25 -10.74 -3.57
CA SER A 74 19.32 -11.49 -2.31
C SER A 74 20.16 -10.78 -1.24
N THR A 75 21.18 -10.01 -1.65
CA THR A 75 22.17 -9.42 -0.74
C THR A 75 22.08 -7.91 -0.64
N ASN A 76 21.54 -7.22 -1.65
CA ASN A 76 21.45 -5.77 -1.68
C ASN A 76 20.04 -5.32 -2.04
N CYS A 77 19.58 -4.26 -1.39
CA CYS A 77 18.25 -3.73 -1.59
C CYS A 77 18.20 -2.27 -1.18
N ALA A 78 18.07 -1.40 -2.19
CA ALA A 78 17.93 0.04 -2.05
C ALA A 78 16.66 0.49 -2.80
N PRO A 79 15.46 0.27 -2.23
CA PRO A 79 14.17 0.50 -2.89
C PRO A 79 13.96 1.91 -3.43
N GLN A 80 14.62 2.92 -2.86
CA GLN A 80 14.51 4.32 -3.28
C GLN A 80 15.53 4.71 -4.37
N GLN A 81 16.32 3.75 -4.85
CA GLN A 81 17.26 3.92 -5.96
C GLN A 81 16.73 3.21 -7.22
N GLY A 82 17.14 3.67 -8.41
CA GLY A 82 16.81 2.98 -9.67
C GLY A 82 15.48 3.37 -10.34
N GLY A 83 14.90 4.52 -9.98
CA GLY A 83 13.75 5.10 -10.68
C GLY A 83 12.70 5.73 -9.74
N PRO A 84 11.57 6.21 -10.29
CA PRO A 84 10.49 6.83 -9.52
C PRO A 84 9.96 5.92 -8.40
N TYR A 85 9.67 6.48 -7.23
CA TYR A 85 9.13 5.73 -6.11
C TYR A 85 8.15 6.58 -5.31
N GLY A 86 7.22 5.90 -4.65
CA GLY A 86 6.31 6.49 -3.68
C GLY A 86 6.69 6.11 -2.26
N VAL A 87 6.25 6.90 -1.28
CA VAL A 87 6.35 6.54 0.14
C VAL A 87 4.97 6.56 0.76
N ILE A 88 4.60 5.45 1.39
CA ILE A 88 3.38 5.30 2.16
C ILE A 88 3.78 5.24 3.63
N ARG A 89 3.24 6.14 4.46
CA ARG A 89 3.37 6.04 5.92
C ARG A 89 2.16 5.34 6.50
N ILE A 90 2.41 4.44 7.44
CA ILE A 90 1.36 3.65 8.09
C ILE A 90 1.17 4.12 9.53
N THR A 91 -0.08 4.10 9.96
CA THR A 91 -0.45 4.34 11.36
C THR A 91 -1.15 3.11 11.88
N GLN A 92 -0.75 2.64 13.07
CA GLN A 92 -1.42 1.54 13.74
C GLN A 92 -2.83 1.99 14.12
N VAL A 93 -3.82 1.20 13.73
CA VAL A 93 -5.23 1.46 14.05
C VAL A 93 -5.78 0.47 15.06
N ASP A 94 -5.17 -0.71 15.20
CA ASP A 94 -5.58 -1.72 16.16
C ASP A 94 -4.44 -2.70 16.49
N GLU A 95 -4.58 -3.43 17.59
CA GLU A 95 -3.72 -4.57 17.95
C GLU A 95 -4.51 -5.66 18.66
N LYS A 96 -4.08 -6.91 18.46
CA LYS A 96 -4.66 -8.08 19.08
C LYS A 96 -3.55 -8.97 19.63
N ASP A 97 -3.59 -9.21 20.94
CA ASP A 97 -2.82 -10.29 21.56
C ASP A 97 -3.46 -11.63 21.17
N ASN A 98 -2.65 -12.54 20.61
CA ASN A 98 -3.12 -13.84 20.13
C ASN A 98 -3.16 -14.90 21.24
N GLY A 99 -2.67 -14.60 22.46
CA GLY A 99 -2.67 -15.52 23.59
C GLY A 99 -1.59 -16.61 23.54
N ASP A 100 -0.76 -16.61 22.50
CA ASP A 100 0.36 -17.53 22.26
C ASP A 100 1.73 -16.85 22.37
N GLY A 101 1.75 -15.61 22.88
CA GLY A 101 2.95 -14.78 22.95
C GLY A 101 3.23 -13.99 21.66
N THR A 102 2.31 -13.97 20.70
CA THR A 102 2.35 -13.08 19.53
C THR A 102 1.30 -11.97 19.59
N VAL A 103 1.59 -10.86 18.92
CA VAL A 103 0.69 -9.73 18.74
C VAL A 103 0.50 -9.49 17.24
N THR A 104 -0.75 -9.41 16.81
CA THR A 104 -1.12 -8.97 15.47
C THR A 104 -1.47 -7.49 15.51
N THR A 105 -0.79 -6.68 14.71
CA THR A 105 -1.05 -5.24 14.61
C THR A 105 -1.69 -4.93 13.26
N LEU A 106 -2.75 -4.14 13.28
CA LEU A 106 -3.48 -3.70 12.09
C LEU A 106 -3.15 -2.24 11.77
N PHE A 107 -2.94 -1.98 10.48
CA PHE A 107 -2.68 -0.67 9.92
C PHE A 107 -3.63 -0.40 8.76
N GLU A 108 -4.03 0.85 8.62
CA GLU A 108 -4.83 1.32 7.49
C GLU A 108 -4.19 2.57 6.88
N VAL A 109 -4.16 2.61 5.55
CA VAL A 109 -3.66 3.74 4.78
C VAL A 109 -4.81 4.29 3.93
N PRO A 110 -5.22 5.56 4.16
CA PRO A 110 -6.25 6.21 3.36
C PRO A 110 -5.92 6.27 1.86
N VAL A 111 -6.97 6.19 1.03
CA VAL A 111 -6.90 6.21 -0.43
C VAL A 111 -6.07 7.37 -0.99
N ASP A 112 -6.17 8.58 -0.43
CA ASP A 112 -5.43 9.75 -0.92
C ASP A 112 -3.92 9.55 -0.78
N LYS A 113 -3.47 9.02 0.38
CA LYS A 113 -2.05 8.74 0.63
C LYS A 113 -1.51 7.62 -0.24
N VAL A 114 -2.33 6.60 -0.48
CA VAL A 114 -1.99 5.52 -1.42
C VAL A 114 -1.81 6.09 -2.83
N ASN A 115 -2.77 6.89 -3.30
CA ASN A 115 -2.74 7.45 -4.65
C ASN A 115 -1.59 8.44 -4.88
N ASP A 116 -1.27 9.27 -3.89
CA ASP A 116 -0.11 10.16 -3.94
C ASP A 116 1.19 9.36 -4.07
N ALA A 117 1.33 8.26 -3.32
CA ALA A 117 2.49 7.38 -3.44
C ALA A 117 2.56 6.68 -4.80
N LEU A 118 1.42 6.19 -5.32
CA LEU A 118 1.37 5.55 -6.64
C LEU A 118 1.75 6.55 -7.75
N GLU A 119 1.26 7.78 -7.71
CA GLU A 119 1.65 8.82 -8.66
C GLU A 119 3.15 9.14 -8.61
N ASN A 120 3.71 9.33 -7.41
CA ASN A 120 5.14 9.55 -7.24
C ASN A 120 6.00 8.36 -7.73
N ALA A 121 5.44 7.15 -7.70
CA ALA A 121 6.06 5.95 -8.26
C ALA A 121 5.93 5.83 -9.80
N GLY A 122 5.30 6.81 -10.48
CA GLY A 122 5.03 6.77 -11.91
C GLY A 122 4.00 5.70 -12.30
N LEU A 123 3.04 5.43 -11.41
CA LEU A 123 2.03 4.40 -11.57
C LEU A 123 0.66 4.97 -11.97
N GLU A 124 0.58 6.18 -12.54
CA GLU A 124 -0.72 6.77 -12.91
C GLU A 124 -1.50 5.90 -13.89
N THR A 125 -0.78 5.13 -14.71
CA THR A 125 -1.34 4.23 -15.74
C THR A 125 -1.41 2.76 -15.32
N ILE A 126 -1.27 2.45 -14.03
CA ILE A 126 -1.43 1.07 -13.53
C ILE A 126 -2.85 0.57 -13.78
N SER A 127 -2.97 -0.72 -14.08
CA SER A 127 -4.26 -1.40 -14.24
C SER A 127 -4.57 -2.28 -13.04
N ASN A 128 -5.86 -2.51 -12.81
CA ASN A 128 -6.35 -3.50 -11.86
C ASN A 128 -5.77 -4.88 -12.22
N GLY A 129 -5.30 -5.63 -11.22
CA GLY A 129 -4.54 -6.87 -11.40
C GLY A 129 -3.05 -6.66 -11.71
N GLY A 130 -2.59 -5.43 -11.95
CA GLY A 130 -1.18 -5.12 -12.15
C GLY A 130 -0.36 -5.33 -10.88
N GLN A 131 0.87 -5.82 -11.02
CA GLN A 131 1.76 -6.05 -9.90
C GLN A 131 2.60 -4.80 -9.59
N ILE A 132 2.74 -4.49 -8.31
CA ILE A 132 3.62 -3.44 -7.76
C ILE A 132 4.42 -4.01 -6.59
N TRP A 133 5.50 -3.35 -6.19
CA TRP A 133 6.43 -3.87 -5.18
C TRP A 133 6.54 -2.93 -3.99
N PHE A 134 6.40 -3.50 -2.80
CA PHE A 134 6.45 -2.81 -1.52
C PHE A 134 7.72 -3.18 -0.79
N SER A 135 8.38 -2.17 -0.22
CA SER A 135 9.58 -2.36 0.58
C SER A 135 9.48 -1.60 1.88
N SER A 136 9.64 -2.29 2.99
CA SER A 136 9.41 -1.71 4.32
C SER A 136 10.41 -0.61 4.65
N ILE A 137 9.91 0.40 5.36
CA ILE A 137 10.68 1.46 6.00
C ILE A 137 10.60 1.19 7.50
N PHE A 138 11.75 1.06 8.14
CA PHE A 138 11.85 0.73 9.55
C PHE A 138 12.33 1.91 10.39
N HIS A 139 11.81 1.99 11.61
CA HIS A 139 12.43 2.68 12.73
C HIS A 139 12.95 1.65 13.74
N VAL A 140 13.98 2.02 14.51
CA VAL A 140 14.51 1.22 15.62
C VAL A 140 13.92 1.72 16.94
N LEU A 141 13.66 0.80 17.87
CA LEU A 141 13.15 1.08 19.20
C LEU A 141 14.20 0.67 20.24
N HIS A 142 14.52 1.56 21.18
CA HIS A 142 15.35 1.30 22.35
C HIS A 142 14.52 1.45 23.62
N GLY A 143 14.04 0.33 24.16
CA GLY A 143 13.06 0.31 25.24
C GLY A 143 11.75 0.95 24.76
N SER A 144 11.35 2.04 25.40
CA SER A 144 10.17 2.84 25.03
C SER A 144 10.48 3.99 24.07
N ARG A 145 11.76 4.23 23.73
CA ARG A 145 12.17 5.31 22.84
C ARG A 145 12.19 4.82 21.40
N GLU A 146 11.55 5.58 20.51
CA GLU A 146 11.65 5.38 19.06
C GLU A 146 12.75 6.27 18.48
N ASP A 147 13.65 5.66 17.70
CA ASP A 147 14.56 6.36 16.81
C ASP A 147 13.82 6.65 15.50
N LEU A 148 13.62 7.93 15.22
CA LEU A 148 12.87 8.40 14.04
C LEU A 148 13.70 8.41 12.76
N THR A 149 14.86 7.75 12.76
CA THR A 149 15.69 7.55 11.57
C THR A 149 15.05 6.51 10.66
N ASP A 150 14.77 6.92 9.42
CA ASP A 150 14.25 6.03 8.40
C ASP A 150 15.32 5.06 7.87
N HIS A 151 15.14 3.78 8.14
CA HIS A 151 15.92 2.72 7.53
C HIS A 151 15.19 2.19 6.28
N VAL A 152 15.44 2.85 5.15
CA VAL A 152 14.77 2.58 3.85
C VAL A 152 15.43 1.49 3.01
N SER A 153 16.63 1.03 3.38
CA SER A 153 17.39 0.00 2.66
C SER A 153 17.71 -1.20 3.55
N LEU A 154 17.88 -2.38 2.95
CA LEU A 154 18.22 -3.59 3.71
C LEU A 154 19.52 -3.43 4.49
N GLN A 155 20.53 -2.79 3.92
CA GLN A 155 21.80 -2.57 4.61
C GLN A 155 21.64 -1.57 5.77
N SER A 156 20.80 -0.54 5.59
CA SER A 156 20.59 0.47 6.64
C SER A 156 19.96 -0.12 7.90
N ILE A 157 18.98 -1.02 7.78
CA ILE A 157 18.38 -1.66 8.95
C ILE A 157 19.33 -2.72 9.54
N LYS A 158 19.99 -3.54 8.70
CA LYS A 158 20.96 -4.55 9.16
C LYS A 158 22.11 -3.97 9.98
N ASN A 159 22.57 -2.78 9.62
CA ASN A 159 23.66 -2.10 10.31
C ASN A 159 23.23 -1.18 11.44
N ALA A 160 21.91 -0.98 11.62
CA ALA A 160 21.41 -0.08 12.65
C ALA A 160 21.75 -0.57 14.05
N GLU A 161 21.72 -1.89 14.26
CA GLU A 161 21.94 -2.54 15.55
C GLU A 161 22.57 -3.92 15.39
N SER A 162 23.06 -4.48 16.50
CA SER A 162 23.59 -5.85 16.56
C SER A 162 22.45 -6.88 16.65
N TRP A 163 21.68 -7.01 15.57
CA TRP A 163 20.56 -7.95 15.49
C TRP A 163 21.01 -9.40 15.66
N ALA A 164 20.19 -10.21 16.33
CA ALA A 164 20.44 -11.64 16.50
C ALA A 164 20.47 -12.39 15.16
N ASP A 165 19.61 -12.01 14.22
CA ASP A 165 19.59 -12.53 12.85
C ASP A 165 19.24 -11.42 11.84
N PRO A 166 20.25 -10.66 11.35
CA PRO A 166 20.02 -9.60 10.37
C PRO A 166 19.57 -10.13 9.00
N SER A 167 19.71 -11.42 8.72
CA SER A 167 19.33 -11.98 7.41
C SER A 167 17.81 -11.96 7.18
N ARG A 168 17.03 -12.04 8.27
CA ARG A 168 15.55 -12.06 8.22
C ARG A 168 14.94 -10.79 7.68
N PHE A 169 15.68 -9.67 7.65
CA PHE A 169 15.13 -8.42 7.12
C PHE A 169 14.83 -8.47 5.63
N ARG A 170 15.46 -9.38 4.85
CA ARG A 170 15.25 -9.41 3.38
C ARG A 170 13.79 -9.66 3.01
N GLN A 171 13.04 -10.42 3.79
CA GLN A 171 11.64 -10.77 3.48
C GLN A 171 10.72 -9.54 3.41
N TYR A 172 11.10 -8.43 4.05
CA TYR A 172 10.29 -7.20 4.12
C TYR A 172 10.47 -6.26 2.93
N TYR A 173 11.21 -6.69 1.92
CA TYR A 173 11.55 -5.91 0.74
C TYR A 173 11.09 -6.59 -0.54
N ASP A 174 10.72 -5.79 -1.54
CA ASP A 174 10.13 -6.24 -2.81
C ASP A 174 8.97 -7.23 -2.63
N ILE A 175 8.10 -6.96 -1.66
CA ILE A 175 6.87 -7.70 -1.44
C ILE A 175 5.95 -7.43 -2.64
N PRO A 176 5.59 -8.45 -3.44
CA PRO A 176 4.76 -8.25 -4.62
C PRO A 176 3.29 -8.09 -4.22
N ILE A 177 2.70 -6.95 -4.54
CA ILE A 177 1.30 -6.64 -4.26
C ILE A 177 0.54 -6.54 -5.57
N THR A 178 -0.62 -7.18 -5.63
CA THR A 178 -1.53 -7.08 -6.78
C THR A 178 -2.47 -5.89 -6.58
N MET A 179 -2.49 -5.00 -7.57
CA MET A 179 -3.36 -3.84 -7.57
C MET A 179 -4.82 -4.27 -7.63
N ASN A 180 -5.63 -3.83 -6.66
CA ASN A 180 -7.08 -4.06 -6.64
C ASN A 180 -7.80 -2.77 -6.23
N ALA A 181 -8.20 -1.92 -7.17
CA ALA A 181 -8.80 -0.61 -6.86
C ALA A 181 -9.86 -0.20 -7.89
N TYR A 182 -10.97 0.34 -7.40
CA TYR A 182 -12.15 0.72 -8.18
C TYR A 182 -12.59 2.15 -7.86
N TYR A 183 -12.51 3.04 -8.86
CA TYR A 183 -12.82 4.46 -8.71
C TYR A 183 -14.15 4.87 -9.37
N PRO A 184 -14.88 5.82 -8.76
CA PRO A 184 -16.11 6.33 -9.33
C PRO A 184 -15.83 7.25 -10.51
N VAL A 185 -16.48 6.95 -11.64
CA VAL A 185 -16.51 7.83 -12.81
C VAL A 185 -17.79 8.67 -12.75
N THR A 186 -17.70 9.97 -12.99
CA THR A 186 -18.83 10.90 -12.92
C THR A 186 -18.92 11.75 -14.18
N LYS A 187 -20.13 11.89 -14.73
CA LYS A 187 -20.44 12.92 -15.72
C LYS A 187 -20.99 14.16 -15.02
N ILE A 188 -20.53 15.32 -15.46
CA ILE A 188 -20.93 16.61 -14.89
C ILE A 188 -21.28 17.56 -16.03
N TYR A 189 -22.45 18.20 -15.93
CA TYR A 189 -22.86 19.28 -16.83
C TYR A 189 -22.64 20.62 -16.15
N ARG A 190 -21.97 21.53 -16.86
CA ARG A 190 -21.71 22.89 -16.40
C ARG A 190 -22.04 23.90 -17.48
N THR A 191 -22.47 25.09 -17.07
CA THR A 191 -22.60 26.23 -17.99
C THR A 191 -21.21 26.70 -18.44
N SER A 192 -21.15 27.58 -19.45
CA SER A 192 -19.90 28.21 -19.90
C SER A 192 -19.17 28.98 -18.80
N GLU A 193 -19.92 29.50 -17.83
CA GLU A 193 -19.42 30.23 -16.67
C GLU A 193 -18.97 29.30 -15.53
N GLY A 194 -19.11 27.98 -15.71
CA GLY A 194 -18.68 26.97 -14.74
C GLY A 194 -19.72 26.58 -13.69
N VAL A 195 -20.96 27.07 -13.79
CA VAL A 195 -22.04 26.70 -12.86
C VAL A 195 -22.43 25.25 -13.09
N GLU A 196 -22.36 24.41 -12.05
CA GLU A 196 -22.76 23.01 -12.13
C GLU A 196 -24.28 22.87 -12.21
N MET A 197 -24.75 22.25 -13.29
CA MET A 197 -26.16 22.00 -13.57
C MET A 197 -26.60 20.60 -13.10
N PHE A 198 -25.70 19.63 -13.22
CA PHE A 198 -26.00 18.22 -12.98
C PHE A 198 -24.73 17.42 -12.77
N THR A 199 -24.79 16.45 -11.85
CA THR A 199 -23.73 15.45 -11.64
C THR A 199 -24.37 14.07 -11.48
N ALA A 200 -23.83 13.09 -12.21
CA ALA A 200 -24.23 11.69 -12.05
C ALA A 200 -23.04 10.74 -12.16
N LYS A 201 -23.13 9.61 -11.47
CA LYS A 201 -22.20 8.50 -11.60
C LYS A 201 -22.44 7.77 -12.92
N ILE A 202 -21.35 7.41 -13.60
CA ILE A 202 -21.36 6.47 -14.70
C ILE A 202 -21.10 5.10 -14.09
N GLU A 203 -22.15 4.30 -13.97
CA GLU A 203 -22.09 3.02 -13.26
C GLU A 203 -21.43 1.92 -14.09
N ASN A 204 -20.55 1.15 -13.45
CA ASN A 204 -20.10 -0.13 -13.98
C ASN A 204 -20.97 -1.24 -13.42
N ASN A 205 -21.88 -1.76 -14.23
CA ASN A 205 -22.81 -2.81 -13.80
C ASN A 205 -22.13 -4.16 -13.50
N ALA A 206 -20.89 -4.36 -13.96
CA ALA A 206 -20.10 -5.55 -13.63
C ALA A 206 -19.43 -5.46 -12.24
N SER A 207 -19.49 -4.31 -11.56
CA SER A 207 -18.87 -4.09 -10.26
C SER A 207 -19.92 -3.97 -9.14
N PRO A 208 -19.79 -4.67 -8.00
CA PRO A 208 -20.70 -4.56 -6.86
C PRO A 208 -20.88 -3.13 -6.33
N ASP A 209 -19.80 -2.34 -6.31
CA ASP A 209 -19.76 -0.94 -5.89
C ASP A 209 -20.13 0.05 -7.01
N ARG A 210 -20.47 -0.45 -8.21
CA ARG A 210 -20.72 0.31 -9.44
C ARG A 210 -19.57 1.21 -9.89
N ASN A 211 -18.36 1.02 -9.34
CA ASN A 211 -17.14 1.76 -9.71
C ASN A 211 -16.38 1.06 -10.83
N TRP A 212 -15.49 1.79 -11.49
CA TRP A 212 -14.65 1.28 -12.55
C TRP A 212 -13.29 0.86 -11.98
N PRO A 213 -12.78 -0.36 -12.27
CA PRO A 213 -11.40 -0.71 -11.96
C PRO A 213 -10.42 0.29 -12.55
N VAL A 214 -9.32 0.53 -11.84
CA VAL A 214 -8.21 1.35 -12.35
C VAL A 214 -7.64 0.72 -13.63
N GLY A 215 -7.30 1.54 -14.62
CA GLY A 215 -6.83 1.13 -15.94
C GLY A 215 -7.88 0.46 -16.84
N GLN A 216 -9.14 0.32 -16.39
CA GLN A 216 -10.21 -0.16 -17.27
C GLN A 216 -10.66 0.95 -18.23
N ARG A 217 -10.86 0.60 -19.50
CA ARG A 217 -11.50 1.47 -20.48
C ARG A 217 -13.01 1.60 -20.18
N VAL A 218 -13.47 2.84 -20.11
CA VAL A 218 -14.87 3.21 -20.03
C VAL A 218 -15.34 3.47 -21.46
N ASP A 219 -16.09 2.51 -22.00
CA ASP A 219 -16.64 2.61 -23.35
C ASP A 219 -17.98 3.35 -23.34
N GLU A 220 -18.19 4.14 -24.40
CA GLU A 220 -19.49 4.72 -24.77
C GLU A 220 -20.21 5.52 -23.67
N VAL A 221 -19.51 6.47 -23.06
CA VAL A 221 -20.15 7.50 -22.23
C VAL A 221 -20.92 8.46 -23.14
N SER A 222 -22.25 8.36 -23.10
CA SER A 222 -23.14 9.28 -23.81
C SER A 222 -23.50 10.49 -22.93
N LEU A 223 -23.26 11.68 -23.47
CA LEU A 223 -23.67 12.96 -22.90
C LEU A 223 -24.88 13.50 -23.66
N ASP A 224 -25.78 14.18 -22.94
CA ASP A 224 -26.92 14.82 -23.55
C ASP A 224 -26.46 16.01 -24.41
N LYS A 225 -26.91 16.06 -25.67
CA LYS A 225 -26.58 17.18 -26.57
C LYS A 225 -27.23 18.49 -26.14
N THR A 226 -28.36 18.40 -25.44
CA THR A 226 -29.09 19.52 -24.87
C THR A 226 -29.51 19.20 -23.44
N TYR A 227 -29.57 20.22 -22.59
CA TYR A 227 -29.95 20.07 -21.18
C TYR A 227 -30.78 21.26 -20.71
N SER A 228 -31.88 21.00 -20.00
CA SER A 228 -32.74 22.06 -19.46
C SER A 228 -32.35 22.36 -18.02
N PHE A 229 -32.09 23.63 -17.71
CA PHE A 229 -31.71 24.08 -16.36
C PHE A 229 -32.26 25.48 -16.10
N GLN A 230 -32.92 25.67 -14.95
CA GLN A 230 -33.51 26.95 -14.54
C GLN A 230 -34.40 27.62 -15.62
N GLY A 231 -35.17 26.83 -16.35
CA GLY A 231 -36.08 27.32 -17.41
C GLY A 231 -35.41 27.65 -18.74
N ASN A 232 -34.08 27.53 -18.83
CA ASN A 232 -33.32 27.71 -20.07
C ASN A 232 -32.93 26.34 -20.68
N SER A 233 -32.83 26.29 -22.00
CA SER A 233 -32.29 25.14 -22.74
C SER A 233 -30.85 25.43 -23.18
N TYR A 234 -29.93 24.58 -22.77
CA TYR A 234 -28.50 24.68 -23.09
C TYR A 234 -28.12 23.63 -24.14
N LYS A 235 -27.21 24.01 -25.04
CA LYS A 235 -26.59 23.10 -26.01
C LYS A 235 -25.17 22.76 -25.57
N LEU A 236 -24.79 21.49 -25.66
CA LEU A 236 -23.43 21.04 -25.41
C LEU A 236 -22.50 21.65 -26.46
N VAL A 237 -21.46 22.38 -26.04
CA VAL A 237 -20.47 22.99 -26.95
C VAL A 237 -19.04 22.57 -26.67
N LYS A 238 -18.80 21.94 -25.51
CA LYS A 238 -17.48 21.50 -25.06
C LYS A 238 -17.62 20.27 -24.16
N SER A 239 -16.74 19.28 -24.33
CA SER A 239 -16.58 18.17 -23.40
C SER A 239 -15.10 17.83 -23.22
N TYR A 240 -14.76 17.27 -22.06
CA TYR A 240 -13.40 16.88 -21.70
C TYR A 240 -13.42 15.82 -20.61
N VAL A 241 -12.30 15.15 -20.40
CA VAL A 241 -12.08 14.22 -19.29
C VAL A 241 -11.17 14.92 -18.28
N GLN A 242 -11.49 14.78 -17.00
CA GLN A 242 -10.73 15.41 -15.93
C GLN A 242 -10.55 14.41 -14.79
N SER A 243 -9.30 14.23 -14.34
CA SER A 243 -9.05 13.47 -13.11
C SER A 243 -9.51 14.28 -11.91
N LYS A 244 -10.13 13.61 -10.93
CA LYS A 244 -10.52 14.24 -9.66
C LYS A 244 -9.32 14.77 -8.88
N ARG A 245 -8.11 14.32 -9.20
CA ARG A 245 -6.86 14.74 -8.56
C ARG A 245 -6.22 15.94 -9.28
N LYS A 246 -6.50 16.13 -10.56
CA LYS A 246 -5.96 17.23 -11.39
C LYS A 246 -7.08 18.14 -11.89
N LEU A 247 -7.72 18.84 -10.95
CA LEU A 247 -8.90 19.68 -11.20
C LEU A 247 -8.65 20.87 -12.14
N ASN A 248 -7.38 21.21 -12.37
CA ASN A 248 -6.99 22.27 -13.30
C ASN A 248 -6.62 21.74 -14.70
N GLU A 249 -6.64 20.42 -14.90
CA GLU A 249 -6.29 19.78 -16.16
C GLU A 249 -7.54 19.28 -16.88
N GLN A 250 -7.66 19.66 -18.15
CA GLN A 250 -8.71 19.18 -19.05
C GLN A 250 -8.06 18.35 -20.15
N ASN A 251 -8.31 17.05 -20.12
CA ASN A 251 -7.76 16.10 -21.08
C ASN A 251 -8.78 15.78 -22.18
N PHE A 252 -8.26 15.49 -23.38
CA PHE A 252 -9.06 15.08 -24.55
C PHE A 252 -10.19 16.07 -24.93
N VAL A 253 -9.96 17.37 -24.75
CA VAL A 253 -10.96 18.41 -25.00
C VAL A 253 -11.54 18.30 -26.40
N GLN A 254 -12.87 18.36 -26.50
CA GLN A 254 -13.62 18.48 -27.75
C GLN A 254 -14.49 19.73 -27.69
N THR A 255 -14.64 20.40 -28.83
CA THR A 255 -15.51 21.56 -28.98
C THR A 255 -16.28 21.49 -30.30
N GLY A 256 -17.33 22.27 -30.42
CA GLY A 256 -18.08 22.44 -31.66
C GLY A 256 -19.57 22.15 -31.51
N ASP A 257 -20.21 21.76 -32.62
CA ASP A 257 -21.62 21.41 -32.65
C ASP A 257 -21.82 19.90 -32.43
N PRO A 258 -22.58 19.44 -31.41
CA PRO A 258 -22.83 18.04 -31.12
C PRO A 258 -23.65 17.32 -32.21
N ASP A 259 -24.25 18.04 -33.15
CA ASP A 259 -24.92 17.47 -34.32
C ASP A 259 -23.95 17.19 -35.47
N LEU A 260 -22.78 17.83 -35.47
CA LEU A 260 -21.74 17.66 -36.48
C LEU A 260 -20.51 16.91 -35.95
N ASN A 261 -20.29 16.88 -34.64
CA ASN A 261 -19.17 16.23 -33.98
C ASN A 261 -19.64 15.20 -32.95
N GLU A 262 -19.63 13.92 -33.35
CA GLU A 262 -20.04 12.81 -32.47
C GLU A 262 -19.13 12.66 -31.25
N THR A 263 -17.83 12.96 -31.38
CA THR A 263 -16.85 12.82 -30.28
C THR A 263 -17.09 13.81 -29.14
N LEU A 264 -17.92 14.83 -29.36
CA LEU A 264 -18.31 15.80 -28.33
C LEU A 264 -19.22 15.16 -27.28
N TRP A 265 -20.13 14.28 -27.69
CA TRP A 265 -21.15 13.69 -26.81
C TRP A 265 -21.01 12.18 -26.62
N LYS A 266 -20.33 11.46 -27.53
CA LYS A 266 -19.88 10.09 -27.28
C LYS A 266 -18.42 10.09 -26.88
N ARG A 267 -18.15 9.68 -25.64
CA ARG A 267 -16.80 9.68 -25.05
C ARG A 267 -16.36 8.26 -24.71
N ASN A 268 -15.07 8.02 -24.86
CA ASN A 268 -14.39 6.87 -24.29
C ASN A 268 -13.08 7.35 -23.66
N PHE A 269 -12.65 6.68 -22.61
CA PHE A 269 -11.42 7.00 -21.89
C PHE A 269 -11.02 5.84 -20.98
N THR A 270 -9.81 5.87 -20.45
CA THR A 270 -9.37 4.92 -19.44
C THR A 270 -9.49 5.54 -18.05
N ASN A 271 -10.02 4.78 -17.09
CA ASN A 271 -10.17 5.21 -15.71
C ASN A 271 -8.84 5.03 -14.95
N TYR A 272 -7.99 6.04 -14.95
CA TYR A 272 -6.74 6.08 -14.20
C TYR A 272 -6.90 6.71 -12.81
N LEU A 273 -5.81 6.79 -12.04
CA LEU A 273 -5.76 7.35 -10.68
C LEU A 273 -6.19 8.83 -10.57
#